data_AF-A0AAU0V0G0-F1
#
_entry.id   AF-A0AAU0V0G0-F1
#
_cell.length_a   1.000
_cell.length_b   1.000
_cell.length_c   1.000
_cell.angle_alpha   90.00
_cell.angle_beta   90.00
_cell.angle_gamma   90.00
#
_symmetry.space_group_name_H-M   'P 1'
#
loop_
_entity.id
_entity.type
_entity.pdbx_description
1 polymer ?
#
loop_
_entity_poly.entity_id
_entity_poly.type
_entity_poly.pdbx_seq_one_letter_code
_entity_poly.pdbx_strand_id
1 'polypeptide(L)'
;MLEAIDAVDWDGLPGPDGLNAPDGLYSPARVATGLRALATATGLVRAADAGALLAGGGLVHDHSGTVFPAAVVAAPFLLAVARHGHPEAGATALGLLDDALAFAARDRLTRVATPYAEAVPICCALADHLRGGADLLATRGREGGQLLADAAEHWRFDVQEVVAGGEGVAAFGALAGRFPDGAPAAELHRAGRVTVLERVVLHYPPEPDGGPDACLRVDGVRPDELAPPAVLFPARCGPGPTDG
;
A
#
# COMPACT_ATOMS: atom_id res chain seq x y z
N MET A 1 1.92 15.82 15.53
CA MET A 1 1.62 15.63 14.09
C MET A 1 2.46 16.56 13.22
N LEU A 2 2.38 17.88 13.37
CA LEU A 2 3.17 18.83 12.56
C LEU A 2 4.69 18.58 12.66
N GLU A 3 5.23 18.43 13.87
CA GLU A 3 6.65 18.11 14.09
C GLU A 3 7.07 16.80 13.40
N ALA A 4 6.17 15.80 13.35
CA ALA A 4 6.44 14.53 12.68
C ALA A 4 6.39 14.66 11.15
N ILE A 5 5.54 15.53 10.61
CA ILE A 5 5.56 15.90 9.18
C ILE A 5 6.88 16.60 8.84
N ASP A 6 7.36 17.49 9.72
CA ASP A 6 8.59 18.27 9.53
C ASP A 6 9.87 17.42 9.65
N ALA A 7 9.81 16.32 10.40
CA ALA A 7 10.94 15.41 10.58
C ALA A 7 11.22 14.52 9.36
N VAL A 8 10.28 14.43 8.41
CA VAL A 8 10.48 13.64 7.18
C VAL A 8 11.32 14.43 6.18
N ASP A 9 12.36 13.79 5.66
CA ASP A 9 13.11 14.29 4.52
C ASP A 9 12.32 14.07 3.22
N TRP A 10 11.36 14.96 2.95
CA TRP A 10 10.49 14.87 1.78
C TRP A 10 11.28 15.02 0.47
N ASP A 11 12.30 15.88 0.46
CA ASP A 11 13.14 16.13 -0.73
C ASP A 11 14.03 14.93 -1.06
N GLY A 12 14.39 14.11 -0.06
CA GLY A 12 15.11 12.85 -0.24
C GLY A 12 14.26 11.68 -0.77
N LEU A 13 12.94 11.83 -0.87
CA LEU A 13 12.07 10.77 -1.38
C LEU A 13 12.16 10.68 -2.92
N PRO A 14 12.33 9.48 -3.49
CA PRO A 14 12.45 9.32 -4.93
C PRO A 14 11.14 9.75 -5.61
N GLY A 15 11.22 10.60 -6.63
CA GLY A 15 10.17 10.71 -7.63
C GLY A 15 10.45 9.78 -8.82
N PRO A 16 9.43 9.47 -9.64
CA PRO A 16 9.60 8.61 -10.82
C PRO A 16 10.67 9.17 -11.77
N ASP A 17 11.45 8.28 -12.40
CA ASP A 17 12.51 8.66 -13.33
C ASP A 17 11.97 9.63 -14.41
N GLY A 18 12.60 10.81 -14.53
CA GLY A 18 12.20 11.86 -15.48
C GLY A 18 11.16 12.87 -14.98
N LEU A 19 10.56 12.67 -13.80
CA LEU A 19 9.60 13.61 -13.19
C LEU A 19 10.18 14.47 -12.06
N ASN A 20 11.47 14.32 -11.74
CA ASN A 20 12.22 15.16 -10.79
C ASN A 20 12.86 16.40 -11.44
N ALA A 21 12.52 16.70 -12.69
CA ALA A 21 12.98 17.90 -13.39
C ALA A 21 12.36 19.18 -12.77
N PRO A 22 12.95 20.38 -12.95
CA PRO A 22 12.34 21.63 -12.49
C PRO A 22 10.93 21.89 -13.03
N ASP A 23 10.56 21.26 -14.15
CA ASP A 23 9.22 21.26 -14.77
C ASP A 23 8.48 19.91 -14.59
N GLY A 24 8.97 19.07 -13.67
CA GLY A 24 8.46 17.74 -13.41
C GLY A 24 7.14 17.76 -12.63
N LEU A 25 6.36 16.69 -12.76
CA LEU A 25 5.04 16.57 -12.13
C LEU A 25 5.13 16.39 -10.60
N TYR A 26 6.27 15.98 -10.06
CA TYR A 26 6.46 15.73 -8.63
C TYR A 26 7.12 16.94 -7.95
N SER A 27 6.51 17.41 -6.86
CA SER A 27 7.03 18.52 -6.06
C SER A 27 7.00 18.14 -4.56
N PRO A 28 8.12 17.63 -4.01
CA PRO A 28 8.18 17.22 -2.60
C PRO A 28 7.86 18.35 -1.62
N ALA A 29 8.24 19.59 -1.94
CA ALA A 29 7.91 20.77 -1.14
C ALA A 29 6.39 20.99 -0.98
N ARG A 30 5.57 20.56 -1.96
CA ARG A 30 4.10 20.60 -1.87
C ARG A 30 3.57 19.59 -0.87
N VAL A 31 4.28 18.49 -0.62
CA VAL A 31 3.84 17.44 0.33
C VAL A 31 3.79 17.98 1.75
N ALA A 32 4.92 18.47 2.27
CA ALA A 32 4.98 19.01 3.63
C ALA A 32 4.00 20.18 3.80
N THR A 33 3.95 21.09 2.82
CA THR A 33 3.06 22.26 2.85
C THR A 33 1.58 21.84 2.85
N GLY A 34 1.18 20.93 1.96
CA GLY A 34 -0.17 20.41 1.87
C GLY A 34 -0.59 19.63 3.12
N LEU A 35 0.28 18.77 3.66
CA LEU A 35 -0.01 18.01 4.88
C LEU A 35 -0.17 18.92 6.10
N ARG A 36 0.66 19.96 6.26
CA ARG A 36 0.50 20.95 7.34
C ARG A 36 -0.82 21.72 7.19
N ALA A 37 -1.11 22.18 5.98
CA ALA A 37 -2.33 22.93 5.69
C ALA A 37 -3.57 22.07 5.97
N LEU A 38 -3.56 20.80 5.56
CA LEU A 38 -4.65 19.87 5.79
C LEU A 38 -4.80 19.55 7.29
N ALA A 39 -3.69 19.29 7.97
CA ALA A 39 -3.65 19.03 9.42
C ALA A 39 -4.19 20.18 10.28
N THR A 40 -4.12 21.41 9.79
CA THR A 40 -4.56 22.63 10.49
C THR A 40 -5.82 23.25 9.88
N ALA A 41 -6.42 22.60 8.88
CA ALA A 41 -7.61 23.10 8.23
C ALA A 41 -8.78 23.16 9.20
N THR A 42 -9.44 24.31 9.25
CA THR A 42 -10.58 24.60 10.14
C THR A 42 -11.91 24.63 9.40
N GLY A 43 -11.94 24.15 8.15
CA GLY A 43 -13.13 24.19 7.30
C GLY A 43 -12.85 23.77 5.86
N LEU A 44 -13.94 23.63 5.10
CA LEU A 44 -13.94 23.06 3.74
C LEU A 44 -12.95 23.71 2.79
N VAL A 45 -12.94 25.05 2.69
CA VAL A 45 -12.08 25.76 1.73
C VAL A 45 -10.60 25.46 1.97
N ARG A 46 -10.15 25.54 3.23
CA ARG A 46 -8.76 25.24 3.58
C ARG A 46 -8.40 23.78 3.36
N ALA A 47 -9.33 22.86 3.62
CA ALA A 47 -9.13 21.44 3.35
C ALA A 47 -9.00 21.18 1.85
N ALA A 48 -9.85 21.80 1.03
CA ALA A 48 -9.82 21.68 -0.43
C ALA A 48 -8.53 22.27 -1.03
N ASP A 49 -8.09 23.45 -0.59
CA ASP A 49 -6.83 24.05 -1.04
C ASP A 49 -5.62 23.15 -0.71
N ALA A 50 -5.60 22.59 0.50
CA ALA A 50 -4.56 21.64 0.92
C ALA A 50 -4.62 20.34 0.10
N GLY A 51 -5.83 19.83 -0.16
CA GLY A 51 -6.07 18.67 -1.01
C GLY A 51 -5.55 18.89 -2.43
N ALA A 52 -5.82 20.06 -3.03
CA ALA A 52 -5.34 20.40 -4.37
C ALA A 52 -3.80 20.44 -4.46
N LEU A 53 -3.10 20.90 -3.41
CA LEU A 53 -1.64 20.84 -3.37
C LEU A 53 -1.11 19.40 -3.35
N LEU A 54 -1.78 18.51 -2.61
CA LEU A 54 -1.41 17.10 -2.50
C LEU A 54 -1.78 16.31 -3.76
N ALA A 55 -2.90 16.63 -4.41
CA ALA A 55 -3.40 15.98 -5.62
C ALA A 55 -2.75 16.49 -6.92
N GLY A 56 -2.20 17.70 -6.91
CA GLY A 56 -1.57 18.35 -8.06
C GLY A 56 -0.05 18.19 -8.11
N GLY A 57 0.51 17.08 -7.66
CA GLY A 57 1.95 16.81 -7.72
C GLY A 57 2.64 16.52 -6.39
N GLY A 58 1.92 16.53 -5.27
CA GLY A 58 2.49 16.19 -3.96
C GLY A 58 2.55 14.69 -3.73
N LEU A 59 1.38 14.05 -3.66
CA LEU A 59 1.22 12.61 -3.41
C LEU A 59 0.76 11.88 -4.66
N VAL A 60 -0.16 12.52 -5.38
CA VAL A 60 -0.65 12.09 -6.68
C VAL A 60 -0.59 13.25 -7.66
N HIS A 61 -0.70 12.94 -8.94
CA HIS A 61 -1.02 13.90 -9.97
C HIS A 61 -2.32 13.43 -10.64
N ASP A 62 -3.45 13.96 -10.14
CA ASP A 62 -4.81 13.53 -10.45
C ASP A 62 -5.09 13.46 -11.96
N HIS A 63 -4.57 14.41 -12.73
CA HIS A 63 -4.79 14.48 -14.17
C HIS A 63 -4.12 13.35 -14.95
N SER A 64 -2.95 12.88 -14.51
CA SER A 64 -2.25 11.74 -15.14
C SER A 64 -2.53 10.42 -14.44
N GLY A 65 -3.15 10.45 -13.26
CA GLY A 65 -3.29 9.28 -12.38
C GLY A 65 -1.93 8.75 -11.89
N THR A 66 -0.91 9.60 -11.78
CA THR A 66 0.41 9.18 -11.27
C THR A 66 0.42 9.23 -9.75
N VAL A 67 1.02 8.23 -9.11
CA VAL A 67 1.21 8.19 -7.66
C VAL A 67 2.69 8.22 -7.34
N PHE A 68 3.08 9.06 -6.39
CA PHE A 68 4.48 9.24 -6.01
C PHE A 68 4.79 8.45 -4.73
N PRO A 69 6.03 7.96 -4.55
CA PRO A 69 6.46 7.28 -3.32
C PRO A 69 6.15 8.05 -2.03
N ALA A 70 6.10 9.38 -2.08
CA ALA A 70 5.66 10.23 -0.97
C ALA A 70 4.25 9.89 -0.44
N ALA A 71 3.35 9.35 -1.27
CA ALA A 71 2.02 8.91 -0.84
C ALA A 71 2.08 7.85 0.27
N VAL A 72 3.03 6.90 0.20
CA VAL A 72 3.20 5.86 1.22
C VAL A 72 3.65 6.48 2.54
N VAL A 73 4.66 7.36 2.49
CA VAL A 73 5.16 8.07 3.68
C VAL A 73 4.10 9.00 4.27
N ALA A 74 3.24 9.58 3.42
CA ALA A 74 2.15 10.45 3.82
C ALA A 74 0.94 9.72 4.43
N ALA A 75 0.72 8.45 4.08
CA ALA A 75 -0.50 7.72 4.43
C ALA A 75 -0.79 7.69 5.96
N PRO A 76 0.19 7.43 6.85
CA PRO A 76 -0.03 7.54 8.30
C PRO A 76 -0.49 8.93 8.76
N PHE A 77 0.01 10.01 8.14
CA PHE A 77 -0.41 11.37 8.47
C PHE A 77 -1.83 11.64 7.97
N LEU A 78 -2.20 11.18 6.77
CA LEU A 78 -3.56 11.29 6.26
C LEU A 78 -4.56 10.54 7.13
N LEU A 79 -4.21 9.34 7.61
CA LEU A 79 -5.03 8.60 8.58
C LEU A 79 -5.13 9.35 9.92
N ALA A 80 -4.06 9.98 10.40
CA ALA A 80 -4.10 10.80 11.60
C ALA A 80 -5.00 12.04 11.43
N VAL A 81 -4.97 12.70 10.27
CA VAL A 81 -5.89 13.80 9.93
C VAL A 81 -7.33 13.30 9.86
N ALA A 82 -7.59 12.16 9.22
CA ALA A 82 -8.92 11.56 9.21
C ALA A 82 -9.43 11.27 10.63
N ARG A 83 -8.56 10.84 11.54
CA ARG A 83 -8.90 10.55 12.93
C ARG A 83 -9.16 11.79 13.78
N HIS A 84 -8.30 12.80 13.70
CA HIS A 84 -8.22 13.89 14.67
C HIS A 84 -8.46 15.29 14.10
N GLY A 85 -8.48 15.44 12.78
CA GLY A 85 -8.65 16.71 12.10
C GLY A 85 -10.11 17.18 12.05
N HIS A 86 -10.30 18.35 11.45
CA HIS A 86 -11.64 18.85 11.12
C HIS A 86 -12.35 17.86 10.17
N PRO A 87 -13.69 17.66 10.26
CA PRO A 87 -14.41 16.70 9.42
C PRO A 87 -14.10 16.80 7.92
N GLU A 88 -14.10 18.02 7.37
CA GLU A 88 -13.75 18.28 5.96
C GLU A 88 -12.31 17.88 5.62
N ALA A 89 -11.35 18.15 6.52
CA ALA A 89 -9.97 17.73 6.34
C ALA A 89 -9.83 16.21 6.36
N GLY A 90 -10.61 15.55 7.22
CA GLY A 90 -10.67 14.10 7.27
C GLY A 90 -11.26 13.49 6.00
N ALA A 91 -12.35 14.06 5.47
CA ALA A 91 -12.93 13.63 4.19
C ALA A 91 -11.94 13.81 3.03
N THR A 92 -11.26 14.95 2.94
CA THR A 92 -10.21 15.18 1.94
C THR A 92 -9.06 14.18 2.10
N ALA A 93 -8.63 13.87 3.32
CA ALA A 93 -7.55 12.90 3.56
C ALA A 93 -7.93 11.49 3.10
N LEU A 94 -9.17 11.06 3.33
CA LEU A 94 -9.67 9.77 2.87
C LEU A 94 -9.79 9.73 1.34
N GLY A 95 -10.28 10.79 0.70
CA GLY A 95 -10.32 10.89 -0.76
C GLY A 95 -8.94 10.81 -1.40
N LEU A 96 -7.93 11.46 -0.82
CA LEU A 96 -6.55 11.36 -1.30
C LEU A 96 -5.97 9.93 -1.17
N LEU A 97 -6.33 9.20 -0.11
CA LEU A 97 -5.93 7.80 0.06
C LEU A 97 -6.61 6.88 -0.95
N ASP A 98 -7.89 7.16 -1.26
CA ASP A 98 -8.67 6.43 -2.26
C ASP A 98 -8.08 6.61 -3.66
N ASP A 99 -7.89 7.86 -4.08
CA ASP A 99 -7.24 8.20 -5.35
C ASP A 99 -5.85 7.57 -5.46
N ALA A 100 -5.03 7.67 -4.39
CA ALA A 100 -3.70 7.10 -4.39
C ALA A 100 -3.72 5.58 -4.55
N LEU A 101 -4.60 4.85 -3.85
CA LEU A 101 -4.69 3.40 -3.98
C LEU A 101 -5.20 2.99 -5.37
N ALA A 102 -6.26 3.64 -5.86
CA ALA A 102 -6.90 3.35 -7.14
C ALA A 102 -5.95 3.60 -8.32
N PHE A 103 -5.20 4.69 -8.28
CA PHE A 103 -4.19 5.01 -9.30
C PHE A 103 -2.98 4.10 -9.20
N ALA A 104 -2.49 3.82 -7.99
CA ALA A 104 -1.33 2.95 -7.76
C ALA A 104 -1.59 1.51 -8.23
N ALA A 105 -2.82 1.01 -8.16
CA ALA A 105 -3.16 -0.34 -8.64
C ALA A 105 -2.90 -0.50 -10.16
N ARG A 106 -2.87 0.61 -10.92
CA ARG A 106 -2.59 0.62 -12.37
C ARG A 106 -1.09 0.71 -12.67
N ASP A 107 -0.28 1.10 -11.68
CA ASP A 107 1.16 1.24 -11.80
C ASP A 107 1.89 0.00 -11.28
N ARG A 108 2.67 -0.64 -12.16
CA ARG A 108 3.45 -1.84 -11.84
C ARG A 108 4.94 -1.57 -11.64
N LEU A 109 5.36 -0.34 -11.87
CA LEU A 109 6.77 0.04 -11.94
C LEU A 109 7.20 0.74 -10.66
N THR A 110 6.34 1.59 -10.10
CA THR A 110 6.69 2.32 -8.88
C THR A 110 6.74 1.40 -7.68
N ARG A 111 7.92 1.36 -7.06
CA ARG A 111 8.23 0.52 -5.91
C ARG A 111 8.82 1.37 -4.79
N VAL A 112 8.58 0.93 -3.56
CA VAL A 112 9.05 1.61 -2.35
C VAL A 112 9.71 0.61 -1.40
N ALA A 113 10.70 1.10 -0.65
CA ALA A 113 11.26 0.35 0.45
C ALA A 113 10.32 0.46 1.67
N THR A 114 10.07 -0.67 2.33
CA THR A 114 9.30 -0.77 3.56
C THR A 114 10.12 -1.54 4.60
N PRO A 115 9.71 -1.57 5.89
CA PRO A 115 10.40 -2.36 6.91
C PRO A 115 10.44 -3.88 6.62
N TYR A 116 9.59 -4.38 5.72
CA TYR A 116 9.45 -5.81 5.43
C TYR A 116 9.98 -6.23 4.06
N ALA A 117 10.17 -5.31 3.10
CA ALA A 117 10.83 -5.59 1.83
C ALA A 117 11.34 -4.30 1.14
N GLU A 118 12.39 -4.43 0.33
CA GLU A 118 13.08 -3.28 -0.27
C GLU A 118 12.39 -2.70 -1.52
N ALA A 119 11.52 -3.47 -2.19
CA ALA A 119 10.98 -3.12 -3.51
C ALA A 119 9.47 -3.43 -3.65
N VAL A 120 8.68 -3.03 -2.66
CA VAL A 120 7.24 -3.31 -2.58
C VAL A 120 6.48 -2.47 -3.61
N PRO A 121 5.52 -3.04 -4.37
CA PRO A 121 4.61 -2.24 -5.20
C PRO A 121 3.92 -1.15 -4.38
N ILE A 122 3.89 0.08 -4.88
CA ILE A 122 3.40 1.22 -4.10
C ILE A 122 1.95 1.03 -3.60
N CYS A 123 1.08 0.40 -4.39
CA CYS A 123 -0.28 0.06 -3.98
C CYS A 123 -0.32 -0.92 -2.79
N CYS A 124 0.56 -1.93 -2.76
CA CYS A 124 0.64 -2.86 -1.63
C CYS A 124 1.11 -2.18 -0.35
N ALA A 125 2.04 -1.23 -0.44
CA ALA A 125 2.51 -0.45 0.70
C ALA A 125 1.41 0.50 1.23
N LEU A 126 0.65 1.16 0.35
CA LEU A 126 -0.52 1.96 0.74
C LEU A 126 -1.59 1.10 1.44
N ALA A 127 -1.92 -0.05 0.85
CA ALA A 127 -2.90 -0.96 1.41
C ALA A 127 -2.50 -1.49 2.79
N ASP A 128 -1.21 -1.69 3.05
CA ASP A 128 -0.70 -2.06 4.37
C ASP A 128 -0.97 -0.97 5.43
N HIS A 129 -0.75 0.30 5.09
CA HIS A 129 -1.11 1.41 5.97
C HIS A 129 -2.62 1.49 6.23
N LEU A 130 -3.45 1.29 5.19
CA LEU A 130 -4.90 1.29 5.33
C LEU A 130 -5.40 0.16 6.25
N ARG A 131 -4.85 -1.05 6.12
CA ARG A 131 -5.14 -2.16 7.03
C ARG A 131 -4.67 -1.88 8.46
N GLY A 132 -3.51 -1.25 8.64
CA GLY A 132 -3.05 -0.78 9.96
C GLY A 132 -3.98 0.29 10.57
N GLY A 133 -4.75 0.98 9.74
CA GLY A 133 -5.79 1.94 10.13
C GLY A 133 -7.21 1.36 10.21
N ALA A 134 -7.39 0.04 10.20
CA ALA A 134 -8.72 -0.57 9.99
C ALA A 134 -9.79 -0.14 11.01
N ASP A 135 -9.46 -0.09 12.30
CA ASP A 135 -10.41 0.37 13.33
C ASP A 135 -10.93 1.79 13.05
N LEU A 136 -10.04 2.67 12.58
CA LEU A 136 -10.43 4.02 12.18
C LEU A 136 -11.35 3.96 10.96
N LEU A 137 -10.96 3.26 9.90
CA LEU A 137 -11.71 3.22 8.64
C LEU A 137 -13.09 2.59 8.84
N ALA A 138 -13.22 1.57 9.69
CA ALA A 138 -14.50 0.98 10.06
C ALA A 138 -15.49 2.00 10.67
N THR A 139 -14.99 3.02 11.37
CA THR A 139 -15.83 4.09 11.94
C THR A 139 -16.25 5.16 10.94
N ARG A 140 -15.74 5.13 9.70
CA ARG A 140 -15.99 6.16 8.66
C ARG A 140 -17.12 5.82 7.69
N GLY A 141 -17.90 4.79 7.99
CA GLY A 141 -19.05 4.40 7.18
C GLY A 141 -18.64 3.83 5.82
N ARG A 142 -19.38 4.19 4.76
CA ARG A 142 -19.20 3.60 3.42
C ARG A 142 -17.81 3.83 2.83
N GLU A 143 -17.30 5.06 2.93
CA GLU A 143 -16.01 5.44 2.33
C GLU A 143 -14.85 4.65 2.97
N GLY A 144 -14.80 4.59 4.30
CA GLY A 144 -13.80 3.78 4.99
C GLY A 144 -13.95 2.28 4.73
N GLY A 145 -15.19 1.78 4.62
CA GLY A 145 -15.47 0.40 4.25
C GLY A 145 -14.99 0.05 2.84
N GLN A 146 -15.15 0.96 1.88
CA GLN A 146 -14.67 0.78 0.51
C GLN A 146 -13.14 0.74 0.47
N LEU A 147 -12.47 1.71 1.11
CA LEU A 147 -11.01 1.72 1.24
C LEU A 147 -10.45 0.43 1.84
N LEU A 148 -11.14 -0.13 2.86
CA LEU A 148 -10.78 -1.41 3.46
C LEU A 148 -10.97 -2.59 2.50
N ALA A 149 -12.06 -2.59 1.74
CA ALA A 149 -12.32 -3.62 0.75
C ALA A 149 -11.25 -3.61 -0.36
N ASP A 150 -10.92 -2.42 -0.86
CA ASP A 150 -9.89 -2.25 -1.89
C ASP A 150 -8.52 -2.63 -1.34
N ALA A 151 -8.14 -2.14 -0.15
CA ALA A 151 -6.90 -2.54 0.51
C ALA A 151 -6.82 -4.04 0.79
N ALA A 152 -7.93 -4.75 0.98
CA ALA A 152 -7.94 -6.19 1.16
C ALA A 152 -7.53 -6.96 -0.11
N GLU A 153 -7.70 -6.39 -1.31
CA GLU A 153 -7.27 -7.03 -2.56
C GLU A 153 -5.73 -7.08 -2.71
N HIS A 154 -5.02 -6.24 -1.96
CA HIS A 154 -3.56 -6.18 -1.93
C HIS A 154 -2.99 -7.03 -0.80
N TRP A 155 -3.09 -8.35 -0.90
CA TRP A 155 -2.65 -9.25 0.16
C TRP A 155 -1.12 -9.21 0.39
N ARG A 156 -0.69 -9.60 1.59
CA ARG A 156 0.72 -9.83 1.94
C ARG A 156 0.81 -11.10 2.76
N PHE A 157 1.80 -11.94 2.48
CA PHE A 157 2.08 -13.11 3.30
C PHE A 157 3.51 -13.08 3.84
N ASP A 158 3.66 -13.02 5.16
CA ASP A 158 4.94 -13.00 5.86
C ASP A 158 5.32 -14.44 6.24
N VAL A 159 6.35 -15.01 5.59
CA VAL A 159 6.77 -16.40 5.84
C VAL A 159 7.50 -16.51 7.18
N GLN A 160 7.04 -17.43 8.03
CA GLN A 160 7.60 -17.71 9.35
C GLN A 160 8.22 -19.10 9.45
N GLU A 161 7.66 -20.09 8.74
CA GLU A 161 8.18 -21.45 8.70
C GLU A 161 7.97 -22.06 7.31
N VAL A 162 8.89 -22.93 6.90
CA VAL A 162 8.85 -23.60 5.60
C VAL A 162 9.10 -25.10 5.78
N VAL A 163 8.23 -25.92 5.20
CA VAL A 163 8.31 -27.38 5.22
C VAL A 163 8.34 -27.90 3.79
N ALA A 164 9.31 -28.77 3.49
CA ALA A 164 9.33 -29.49 2.23
C ALA A 164 8.16 -30.50 2.21
N GLY A 165 7.26 -30.39 1.24
CA GLY A 165 6.18 -31.32 1.00
C GLY A 165 6.45 -32.19 -0.24
N GLY A 166 5.69 -33.27 -0.39
CA GLY A 166 5.80 -34.17 -1.55
C GLY A 166 5.35 -33.55 -2.88
N GLU A 167 4.52 -32.50 -2.83
CA GLU A 167 3.94 -31.82 -4.01
C GLU A 167 4.36 -30.35 -4.13
N GLY A 168 5.39 -29.91 -3.39
CA GLY A 168 5.82 -28.52 -3.36
C GLY A 168 6.31 -28.11 -1.97
N VAL A 169 6.39 -26.81 -1.73
CA VAL A 169 6.82 -26.25 -0.44
C VAL A 169 5.60 -25.70 0.28
N ALA A 170 5.41 -26.11 1.54
CA ALA A 170 4.42 -25.50 2.42
C ALA A 170 5.10 -24.36 3.21
N ALA A 171 4.52 -23.17 3.16
CA ALA A 171 4.96 -22.01 3.91
C ALA A 171 3.86 -21.61 4.89
N PHE A 172 4.21 -21.58 6.18
CA PHE A 172 3.38 -21.12 7.27
C PHE A 172 3.78 -19.70 7.65
N GLY A 173 2.80 -18.87 7.97
CA GLY A 173 3.03 -17.46 8.20
C GLY A 173 1.76 -16.67 8.38
N ALA A 174 1.89 -15.35 8.37
CA ALA A 174 0.78 -14.43 8.58
C ALA A 174 0.28 -13.88 7.25
N LEU A 175 -1.02 -14.00 6.98
CA LEU A 175 -1.70 -13.39 5.84
C LEU A 175 -2.39 -12.09 6.27
N ALA A 176 -2.03 -10.99 5.60
CA ALA A 176 -2.75 -9.73 5.66
C ALA A 176 -3.54 -9.52 4.37
N GLY A 177 -4.77 -9.02 4.48
CA GLY A 177 -5.69 -8.86 3.35
C GLY A 177 -6.38 -10.16 2.95
N ARG A 178 -7.05 -10.15 1.80
CA ARG A 178 -7.82 -11.27 1.27
C ARG A 178 -7.01 -11.95 0.17
N PHE A 179 -6.62 -13.20 0.41
CA PHE A 179 -6.05 -14.03 -0.63
C PHE A 179 -7.15 -14.37 -1.66
N PRO A 180 -6.89 -14.23 -2.97
CA PRO A 180 -7.89 -14.48 -4.00
C PRO A 180 -8.11 -15.99 -4.19
N ASP A 181 -9.28 -16.35 -4.72
CA ASP A 181 -9.56 -17.74 -5.07
C ASP A 181 -8.62 -18.25 -6.16
N GLY A 182 -8.35 -19.57 -6.15
CA GLY A 182 -7.52 -20.23 -7.15
C GLY A 182 -6.04 -20.29 -6.78
N ALA A 183 -5.18 -20.09 -7.78
CA ALA A 183 -3.73 -20.24 -7.67
C ALA A 183 -3.01 -19.05 -8.33
N PRO A 184 -3.13 -17.82 -7.77
CA PRO A 184 -2.55 -16.63 -8.37
C PRO A 184 -1.01 -16.70 -8.44
N ALA A 185 -0.45 -15.89 -9.34
CA ALA A 185 0.98 -15.59 -9.34
C ALA A 185 1.33 -14.61 -8.20
N ALA A 186 2.52 -14.76 -7.65
CA ALA A 186 3.03 -13.94 -6.56
C ALA A 186 4.45 -13.46 -6.82
N GLU A 187 4.82 -12.33 -6.23
CA GLU A 187 6.22 -11.93 -6.08
C GLU A 187 6.73 -12.41 -4.72
N LEU A 188 7.82 -13.16 -4.72
CA LEU A 188 8.61 -13.53 -3.54
C LEU A 188 9.72 -12.51 -3.34
N HIS A 189 9.72 -11.85 -2.19
CA HIS A 189 10.70 -10.85 -1.78
C HIS A 189 11.59 -11.44 -0.68
N ARG A 190 12.91 -11.50 -0.93
CA ARG A 190 13.89 -11.97 0.05
C ARG A 190 15.29 -11.45 -0.27
N ALA A 191 15.98 -10.92 0.75
CA ALA A 191 17.36 -10.45 0.65
C ALA A 191 17.61 -9.52 -0.57
N GLY A 192 16.74 -8.53 -0.75
CA GLY A 192 16.79 -7.57 -1.86
C GLY A 192 16.44 -8.14 -3.25
N ARG A 193 16.03 -9.41 -3.33
CA ARG A 193 15.66 -10.07 -4.58
C ARG A 193 14.16 -10.26 -4.67
N VAL A 194 13.63 -10.03 -5.88
CA VAL A 194 12.25 -10.31 -6.25
C VAL A 194 12.23 -11.46 -7.24
N THR A 195 11.52 -12.53 -6.92
CA THR A 195 11.32 -13.70 -7.78
C THR A 195 9.83 -13.88 -8.05
N VAL A 196 9.44 -14.03 -9.31
CA VAL A 196 8.04 -14.32 -9.66
C VAL A 196 7.76 -15.80 -9.47
N LEU A 197 6.71 -16.11 -8.70
CA LEU A 197 6.14 -17.43 -8.51
C LEU A 197 4.90 -17.52 -9.39
N GLU A 198 4.85 -18.50 -10.29
CA GLU A 198 3.74 -18.66 -11.23
C GLU A 198 2.43 -19.00 -10.52
N ARG A 199 2.50 -19.79 -9.43
CA ARG A 199 1.33 -20.32 -8.73
C ARG A 199 1.59 -20.43 -7.23
N VAL A 200 0.70 -19.83 -6.45
CA VAL A 200 0.63 -19.96 -5.00
C VAL A 200 -0.79 -20.32 -4.62
N VAL A 201 -0.96 -21.34 -3.77
CA VAL A 201 -2.28 -21.84 -3.37
C VAL A 201 -2.45 -21.65 -1.87
N LEU A 202 -3.58 -21.09 -1.46
CA LEU A 202 -3.97 -21.09 -0.05
C LEU A 202 -4.38 -22.50 0.36
N HIS A 203 -3.54 -23.17 1.15
CA HIS A 203 -3.80 -24.53 1.63
C HIS A 203 -4.67 -24.48 2.90
N TYR A 204 -4.27 -23.63 3.86
CA TYR A 204 -5.05 -23.37 5.07
C TYR A 204 -5.28 -21.86 5.20
N PRO A 205 -6.54 -21.38 5.12
CA PRO A 205 -6.85 -19.97 5.33
C PRO A 205 -6.70 -19.57 6.80
N PRO A 206 -6.59 -18.27 7.11
CA PRO A 206 -6.73 -17.77 8.48
C PRO A 206 -8.05 -18.22 9.11
N GLU A 207 -8.01 -18.50 10.40
CA GLU A 207 -9.23 -18.73 11.18
C GLU A 207 -10.01 -17.41 11.32
N PRO A 208 -11.33 -17.38 11.09
CA PRO A 208 -12.13 -16.15 11.13
C PRO A 208 -11.97 -15.29 12.38
N ASP A 209 -11.73 -15.92 13.54
CA ASP A 209 -11.53 -15.27 14.85
C ASP A 209 -10.16 -15.62 15.50
N GLY A 210 -9.31 -16.38 14.80
CA GLY A 210 -8.14 -17.05 15.39
C GLY A 210 -6.77 -16.43 15.08
N GLY A 211 -6.73 -15.36 14.28
CA GLY A 211 -5.50 -14.65 13.95
C GLY A 211 -5.12 -14.76 12.46
N PRO A 212 -3.99 -14.14 12.04
CA PRO A 212 -3.61 -14.05 10.63
C PRO A 212 -2.93 -15.32 10.10
N ASP A 213 -2.78 -16.36 10.92
CA ASP A 213 -1.98 -17.53 10.60
C ASP A 213 -2.60 -18.32 9.45
N ALA A 214 -1.81 -18.53 8.39
CA ALA A 214 -2.23 -19.24 7.19
C ALA A 214 -1.09 -20.10 6.65
N CYS A 215 -1.44 -21.01 5.74
CA CYS A 215 -0.50 -21.85 5.03
C CYS A 215 -0.68 -21.71 3.52
N LEU A 216 0.40 -21.36 2.84
CA LEU A 216 0.49 -21.34 1.38
C LEU A 216 1.27 -22.57 0.89
N ARG A 217 0.80 -23.17 -0.19
CA ARG A 217 1.55 -24.13 -0.98
C ARG A 217 2.15 -23.42 -2.19
N VAL A 218 3.46 -23.54 -2.35
CA VAL A 218 4.22 -22.93 -3.44
C VAL A 218 4.91 -24.03 -4.24
N ASP A 219 4.67 -24.02 -5.55
CA ASP A 219 5.21 -25.01 -6.47
C ASP A 219 6.48 -24.47 -7.15
N GLY A 220 7.43 -25.36 -7.47
CA GLY A 220 8.62 -25.01 -8.27
C GLY A 220 9.69 -24.17 -7.55
N VAL A 221 9.59 -23.99 -6.23
CA VAL A 221 10.58 -23.26 -5.41
C VAL A 221 11.25 -24.21 -4.42
N ARG A 222 12.52 -23.95 -4.08
CA ARG A 222 13.21 -24.68 -3.00
C ARG A 222 12.86 -24.13 -1.62
N PRO A 223 12.81 -24.95 -0.56
CA PRO A 223 12.57 -24.47 0.80
C PRO A 223 13.49 -23.30 1.22
N ASP A 224 14.79 -23.36 0.90
CA ASP A 224 15.76 -22.32 1.24
C ASP A 224 15.48 -20.96 0.57
N GLU A 225 14.80 -20.96 -0.57
CA GLU A 225 14.45 -19.75 -1.31
C GLU A 225 13.24 -19.05 -0.69
N LEU A 226 12.33 -19.83 -0.12
CA LEU A 226 11.12 -19.37 0.55
C LEU A 226 11.30 -19.15 2.06
N ALA A 227 12.45 -19.55 2.62
CA ALA A 227 12.71 -19.46 4.05
C ALA A 227 12.60 -18.01 4.57
N PRO A 228 12.22 -17.82 5.85
CA PRO A 228 12.22 -16.52 6.49
C PRO A 228 13.54 -15.74 6.26
N PRO A 229 13.50 -14.41 6.14
CA PRO A 229 12.33 -13.52 6.29
C PRO A 229 11.65 -13.21 4.94
N ALA A 230 11.28 -14.24 4.16
CA ALA A 230 10.58 -14.06 2.90
C ALA A 230 9.19 -13.43 3.08
N VAL A 231 8.81 -12.55 2.14
CA VAL A 231 7.48 -11.94 2.08
C VAL A 231 6.92 -12.10 0.68
N LEU A 232 5.64 -12.44 0.57
CA LEU A 232 4.95 -12.58 -0.71
C LEU A 232 3.92 -11.48 -0.91
N PHE A 233 3.84 -10.99 -2.14
CA PHE A 233 2.84 -10.04 -2.62
C PHE A 233 2.16 -10.56 -3.89
N PRO A 234 0.97 -10.06 -4.26
CA PRO A 234 0.40 -10.29 -5.57
C PRO A 234 1.38 -9.86 -6.67
N ALA A 235 1.59 -10.72 -7.67
CA ALA A 235 2.36 -10.31 -8.85
C ALA A 235 1.63 -9.23 -9.68
N ARG A 236 0.32 -9.12 -9.49
CA ARG A 236 -0.53 -8.06 -10.06
C ARG A 236 -1.57 -7.68 -9.03
N CYS A 237 -1.75 -6.37 -8.86
CA CYS A 237 -2.80 -5.80 -8.04
C CYS A 237 -3.89 -5.19 -8.93
N GLY A 238 -5.14 -5.24 -8.46
CA GLY A 238 -6.31 -4.80 -9.22
C GLY A 238 -6.85 -5.85 -10.20
N PRO A 239 -8.07 -5.66 -10.72
CA PRO A 239 -8.62 -6.56 -11.73
C PRO A 239 -7.67 -6.56 -12.93
N GLY A 240 -7.22 -7.75 -13.32
CA GLY A 240 -6.59 -7.92 -14.63
C GLY A 240 -7.53 -7.39 -15.73
N PRO A 241 -7.02 -7.14 -16.95
CA PRO A 241 -7.93 -6.96 -18.07
C PRO A 241 -8.92 -8.13 -18.04
N THR A 242 -10.20 -7.84 -17.93
CA THR A 242 -11.24 -8.83 -18.18
C THR A 242 -11.06 -9.20 -19.64
N ASP A 243 -10.55 -10.40 -19.91
CA ASP A 243 -10.57 -10.96 -21.25
C ASP A 243 -12.05 -11.04 -21.66
N GLY A 244 -12.47 -10.11 -22.51
CA GLY A 244 -13.79 -10.00 -23.13
C GLY A 244 -13.63 -9.88 -24.64
#